data_AF-A0A135ZFS0-F1
#
_entry.id   AF-A0A135ZFS0-F1
#
_cell.length_a   1.000
_cell.length_b   1.000
_cell.length_c   1.000
_cell.angle_alpha   90.00
_cell.angle_beta   90.00
_cell.angle_gamma   90.00
#
_symmetry.space_group_name_H-M   'P 1'
#
loop_
_entity.id
_entity.type
_entity.pdbx_description
1 polymer ?
#
loop_
_entity_poly.entity_id
_entity_poly.type
_entity_poly.pdbx_seq_one_letter_code
_entity_poly.pdbx_strand_id
1 'polypeptide(L)'
;MLNKPISHDKNGRKIYPDSLIYDAVANEYFFPVKRKGIWGDDFMGDFYSLTPAQLILMKKHATMDDMKIIMHEKNESDAIFNTRGKFDGK
;
A
#
# COMPACT_ATOMS: atom_id res chain seq x y z
N MET A 1 -2.68 7.79 16.22
CA MET A 1 -3.45 8.92 15.64
C MET A 1 -4.65 8.33 14.90
N LEU A 2 -5.84 8.89 15.08
CA LEU A 2 -7.10 8.28 14.64
C LEU A 2 -7.20 8.07 13.12
N ASN A 3 -7.43 6.80 12.78
CA ASN A 3 -7.65 6.14 11.49
C ASN A 3 -8.65 6.86 10.56
N LYS A 4 -8.30 8.02 10.00
CA LYS A 4 -9.07 8.59 8.90
C LYS A 4 -8.68 7.89 7.60
N PRO A 5 -9.67 7.50 6.77
CA PRO A 5 -9.37 6.97 5.45
C PRO A 5 -8.67 8.04 4.62
N ILE A 6 -7.65 7.64 3.88
CA ILE A 6 -6.86 8.50 2.99
C ILE A 6 -7.26 8.32 1.52
N SER A 7 -7.92 7.19 1.20
CA SER A 7 -8.39 6.84 -0.12
C SER A 7 -9.42 5.70 -0.04
N HIS A 8 -9.75 5.12 -1.19
CA HIS A 8 -10.51 3.88 -1.35
C HIS A 8 -9.90 3.03 -2.47
N ASP A 9 -10.17 1.74 -2.45
CA ASP A 9 -9.78 0.80 -3.51
C ASP A 9 -10.83 0.74 -4.62
N LYS A 10 -10.58 -0.06 -5.67
CA LYS A 10 -11.47 -0.19 -6.83
C LYS A 10 -12.89 -0.68 -6.51
N ASN A 11 -13.07 -1.28 -5.34
CA ASN A 11 -14.35 -1.78 -4.83
C ASN A 11 -14.98 -0.82 -3.79
N GLY A 12 -14.43 0.38 -3.62
CA GLY A 12 -14.90 1.37 -2.65
C GLY A 12 -14.49 1.09 -1.20
N ARG A 13 -13.59 0.13 -0.94
CA ARG A 13 -13.13 -0.18 0.42
C ARG A 13 -12.15 0.87 0.88
N LYS A 14 -12.37 1.40 2.08
CA LYS A 14 -11.54 2.45 2.70
C LYS A 14 -10.08 2.00 2.88
N ILE A 15 -9.16 2.83 2.41
CA ILE A 15 -7.70 2.70 2.59
C ILE A 15 -7.26 3.69 3.68
N TYR A 16 -6.37 3.22 4.56
CA TYR A 16 -5.78 3.95 5.68
C TYR A 16 -4.26 4.07 5.51
N PRO A 17 -3.58 4.98 6.23
CA PRO A 17 -2.12 5.15 6.14
C PRO A 17 -1.30 3.87 6.37
N ASP A 18 -1.84 2.93 7.13
CA ASP A 18 -1.25 1.65 7.52
C ASP A 18 -1.92 0.47 6.79
N SER A 19 -2.58 0.73 5.66
CA SER A 19 -3.14 -0.33 4.83
C SER A 19 -2.08 -0.94 3.94
N LEU A 20 -2.08 -2.27 3.84
CA LEU A 20 -1.34 -2.98 2.80
C LEU A 20 -2.20 -2.98 1.53
N ILE A 21 -1.64 -2.42 0.47
CA ILE A 21 -2.30 -2.19 -0.81
C ILE A 21 -1.58 -3.01 -1.87
N TYR A 22 -2.35 -3.58 -2.78
CA TYR A 22 -1.85 -4.15 -4.02
C TYR A 22 -2.26 -3.27 -5.20
N ASP A 23 -1.31 -2.89 -6.04
CA ASP A 23 -1.52 -2.23 -7.33
C ASP A 23 -1.52 -3.28 -8.44
N ALA A 24 -2.69 -3.49 -9.05
CA ALA A 24 -2.84 -4.52 -10.09
C ALA A 24 -2.18 -4.14 -11.43
N VAL A 25 -1.83 -2.87 -11.65
CA VAL A 25 -1.15 -2.40 -12.87
C VAL A 25 0.35 -2.54 -12.72
N ALA A 26 0.89 -2.15 -11.56
CA ALA A 26 2.32 -2.26 -11.26
C ALA A 26 2.73 -3.66 -10.76
N ASN A 27 1.76 -4.52 -10.44
CA ASN A 27 1.98 -5.80 -9.76
C ASN A 27 2.80 -5.62 -8.46
N GLU A 28 2.37 -4.68 -7.63
CA GLU A 28 3.14 -4.20 -6.48
C GLU A 28 2.34 -4.21 -5.18
N TYR A 29 2.95 -4.69 -4.11
CA TYR A 29 2.48 -4.56 -2.73
C TYR A 29 3.22 -3.44 -2.02
N PHE A 30 2.50 -2.51 -1.43
CA PHE A 30 3.11 -1.37 -0.74
C PHE A 30 2.27 -0.85 0.43
N PHE A 31 2.92 -0.05 1.27
CA PHE A 31 2.27 0.79 2.28
C PHE A 31 2.27 2.25 1.79
N PRO A 32 1.14 2.96 1.84
CA PRO A 32 1.05 4.31 1.33
C PRO A 32 1.87 5.27 2.18
N VAL A 33 2.62 6.16 1.53
CA VAL A 33 3.40 7.22 2.17
C VAL A 33 2.84 8.59 1.82
N LYS A 34 3.12 9.58 2.68
CA LYS A 34 2.68 10.96 2.48
C LYS A 34 3.84 11.84 2.02
N ARG A 35 3.75 12.39 0.81
CA ARG A 35 4.73 13.36 0.27
C ARG A 35 4.02 14.67 -0.08
N LYS A 36 4.48 15.78 0.51
CA LYS A 36 3.92 17.14 0.27
C LYS A 36 2.39 17.21 0.41
N GLY A 37 1.82 16.47 1.36
CA GLY A 37 0.37 16.47 1.60
C GLY A 37 -0.42 15.42 0.81
N ILE A 38 0.17 14.80 -0.21
CA ILE A 38 -0.46 13.81 -1.08
C ILE A 38 -0.07 12.40 -0.61
N TRP A 39 -1.03 11.47 -0.64
CA TRP A 39 -0.78 10.06 -0.36
C TRP A 39 -0.49 9.30 -1.65
N GLY A 40 0.47 8.39 -1.60
CA GLY A 40 0.94 7.66 -2.77
C GLY A 40 1.87 6.52 -2.41
N ASP A 41 2.45 5.96 -3.45
CA ASP A 41 3.55 5.02 -3.39
C ASP A 41 4.89 5.74 -3.69
N ASP A 42 5.95 5.34 -3.01
CA ASP A 42 7.32 5.84 -3.24
C ASP A 42 8.20 4.66 -3.65
N PHE A 43 8.29 4.48 -4.97
CA PHE A 43 9.01 3.38 -5.59
C PHE A 43 10.29 3.90 -6.23
N MET A 44 11.43 3.39 -5.75
CA MET A 44 12.78 3.73 -6.25
C MET A 44 13.11 5.25 -6.34
N GLY A 45 12.42 6.10 -5.56
CA GLY A 45 12.64 7.55 -5.52
C GLY A 45 11.62 8.38 -6.33
N ASP A 46 10.81 7.70 -7.14
CA ASP A 46 9.66 8.28 -7.81
C ASP A 46 8.42 8.19 -6.92
N PHE A 47 7.53 9.19 -7.02
CA PHE A 47 6.31 9.25 -6.22
C PHE A 47 5.08 9.18 -7.11
N TYR A 48 4.23 8.19 -6.86
CA TYR A 48 3.00 7.93 -7.60
C TYR A 48 1.80 8.15 -6.70
N SER A 49 0.89 9.05 -7.07
CA SER A 49 -0.31 9.31 -6.27
C SER A 49 -1.26 8.11 -6.29
N LEU A 50 -1.97 7.86 -5.18
CA LEU A 50 -2.94 6.76 -5.12
C LEU A 50 -4.02 6.93 -6.21
N THR A 51 -4.21 5.88 -7.02
CA THR A 51 -5.21 5.85 -8.10
C THR A 51 -6.27 4.80 -7.78
N PRO A 52 -7.41 5.14 -7.15
CA PRO A 52 -8.37 4.18 -6.61
C PRO A 52 -8.78 3.03 -7.54
N ALA A 53 -8.92 3.31 -8.84
CA ALA A 53 -9.36 2.34 -9.85
C ALA A 53 -8.42 1.13 -10.01
N GLN A 54 -7.13 1.25 -9.68
CA GLN A 54 -6.14 0.17 -9.82
C GLN A 54 -5.79 -0.53 -8.50
N LEU A 55 -6.18 0.06 -7.37
CA LEU A 55 -5.80 -0.42 -6.05
C LEU A 55 -6.74 -1.50 -5.56
N ILE A 56 -6.17 -2.49 -4.88
CA ILE A 56 -6.87 -3.52 -4.13
C ILE A 56 -6.39 -3.45 -2.69
N LEU A 57 -7.31 -3.21 -1.77
CA LEU A 57 -7.00 -3.31 -0.34
C LEU A 57 -6.76 -4.78 0.03
N MET A 58 -5.54 -5.10 0.49
CA MET A 58 -5.20 -6.44 0.97
C MET A 58 -5.56 -6.57 2.44
N LYS A 59 -5.12 -5.61 3.25
CA LYS A 59 -5.38 -5.60 4.69
C LYS A 59 -5.39 -4.18 5.24
N LYS A 60 -6.38 -3.87 6.10
CA LYS A 60 -6.41 -2.63 6.89
C LYS A 60 -5.51 -2.80 8.10
N HIS A 61 -4.82 -1.74 8.50
CA HIS A 61 -4.00 -1.76 9.72
C HIS A 61 -3.02 -2.94 9.75
N ALA A 62 -2.28 -3.08 8.65
CA ALA A 62 -1.34 -4.16 8.42
C ALA A 62 0.05 -3.83 8.98
N THR A 63 0.84 -4.87 9.21
CA THR A 63 2.24 -4.77 9.66
C THR A 63 3.19 -5.31 8.60
N MET A 64 4.50 -5.16 8.81
CA MET A 64 5.48 -5.80 7.93
C MET A 64 5.42 -7.32 7.93
N ASP A 65 5.01 -7.93 9.05
CA ASP A 65 4.89 -9.37 9.09
C ASP A 65 3.74 -9.86 8.21
N ASP A 66 2.68 -9.06 8.07
CA ASP A 66 1.63 -9.34 7.09
C ASP A 66 2.16 -9.33 5.65
N MET A 67 3.01 -8.34 5.31
CA MET A 67 3.63 -8.28 3.98
C MET A 67 4.57 -9.47 3.75
N LYS A 68 5.37 -9.85 4.75
CA LYS A 68 6.26 -11.03 4.67
C LYS A 68 5.49 -12.33 4.46
N ILE A 69 4.33 -12.49 5.08
CA ILE A 69 3.47 -13.66 4.84
C ILE A 69 3.09 -13.73 3.36
N ILE A 70 2.67 -12.62 2.76
CA ILE A 70 2.30 -12.56 1.33
C ILE A 70 3.51 -12.83 0.42
N MET A 71 4.70 -12.32 0.76
CA MET A 71 5.94 -12.61 0.01
C MET A 71 6.26 -14.11 -0.09
N HIS A 72 5.77 -14.91 0.84
CA HIS A 72 5.98 -16.36 0.87
C HIS A 72 4.83 -17.16 0.24
N GLU A 73 3.76 -16.51 -0.21
CA GLU A 73 2.68 -17.15 -0.93
C GLU A 73 3.12 -17.51 -2.36
N LYS A 74 2.86 -18.75 -2.78
CA LYS A 74 3.34 -19.29 -4.07
C LYS A 74 2.83 -18.54 -5.31
N ASN A 75 1.75 -17.79 -5.19
CA ASN A 75 1.09 -17.12 -6.31
C ASN A 75 1.63 -15.70 -6.56
N GLU A 76 2.52 -15.20 -5.70
CA GLU A 76 3.01 -13.81 -5.73
C GLU A 76 4.52 -13.72 -6.07
N SER A 77 5.09 -14.76 -6.71
CA SER A 77 6.55 -14.87 -6.94
C SER A 77 7.14 -13.74 -7.77
N ASP A 78 6.33 -13.12 -8.63
CA ASP A 78 6.76 -12.07 -9.56
C ASP A 78 6.29 -10.67 -9.12
N ALA A 79 5.63 -10.57 -7.96
CA ALA A 79 5.16 -9.31 -7.43
C ALA A 79 6.30 -8.50 -6.81
N ILE A 80 6.23 -7.19 -6.99
CA ILE A 80 7.13 -6.24 -6.34
C ILE A 80 6.62 -6.02 -4.92
N PHE A 81 7.52 -6.03 -3.95
CA PHE A 81 7.18 -5.73 -2.56
C PHE A 81 7.94 -4.49 -2.09
N ASN A 82 7.25 -3.35 -2.07
CA ASN A 82 7.83 -2.09 -1.68
C ASN A 82 7.75 -1.88 -0.17
N THR A 83 8.92 -2.02 0.45
CA THR A 83 9.11 -1.95 1.90
C THR A 83 9.48 -0.55 2.39
N ARG A 84 9.52 0.48 1.51
CA ARG A 84 9.93 1.85 1.88
C ARG A 84 8.88 2.66 2.64
N GLY A 85 7.75 2.06 3.03
CA GLY A 85 6.85 2.68 4.00
C GLY A 85 7.55 2.92 5.34
N LYS A 86 7.59 4.16 5.83
CA LYS A 86 7.94 4.39 7.25
C LYS A 86 6.86 3.70 8.11
N PHE A 87 7.24 2.64 8.82
CA PHE A 87 6.34 1.87 9.69
C PHE A 87 5.80 2.62 10.90
N ASP A 88 6.30 3.83 11.11
CA ASP A 88 5.91 4.67 12.20
C ASP A 88 5.33 5.92 11.55
N GLY A 89 4.00 6.09 11.61
CA GLY A 89 3.30 7.30 11.20
C GLY A 89 3.68 8.53 12.05
N LYS A 90 4.97 8.90 12.03
CA LYS A 90 5.58 10.08 12.61
C LYS A 90 6.16 10.96 11.51
#